data_AF-A0A925HJV9-F1
#
_entry.id   AF-A0A925HJV9-F1
#
_cell.length_a   1.000
_cell.length_b   1.000
_cell.length_c   1.000
_cell.angle_alpha   90.00
_cell.angle_beta   90.00
_cell.angle_gamma   90.00
#
_symmetry.space_group_name_H-M   'P 1'
#
loop_
_entity.id
_entity.type
_entity.pdbx_description
1 polymer ?
#
loop_
_entity_poly.entity_id
_entity_poly.type
_entity_poly.pdbx_seq_one_letter_code
_entity_poly.pdbx_strand_id
1 'polypeptide(L)'
;MPTFVDQATLDALPEAARKAADESLLMFEFLSKREGVNLAPAFTALLGVLDNAAKAMIGQKLGPLVPGLPADQRTWFEPYIRSTPARPPDHYKRVAQNLRKTLLFQNGLMPMGLLRDCMDYALNDKAKFGGVFDSVKHAFLYTGSRKVLEELSAVYDYRNKHVAHQESPITEAKPAGLAMGRWIKTLRMLTGPVPADAAVAASKG
;
A
#
# COMPACT_ATOMS: atom_id res chain seq x y z
N MET A 1 7.08 -22.23 -14.98
CA MET A 1 6.61 -21.29 -13.94
C MET A 1 7.81 -20.78 -13.19
N PRO A 2 8.01 -19.46 -13.04
CA PRO A 2 9.10 -18.93 -12.24
C PRO A 2 8.99 -19.49 -10.82
N THR A 3 10.06 -20.07 -10.30
CA THR A 3 10.14 -20.80 -9.01
C THR A 3 9.91 -19.90 -7.77
N PHE A 4 9.37 -18.70 -7.97
CA PHE A 4 9.34 -17.60 -6.99
C PHE A 4 7.93 -17.28 -6.48
N VAL A 5 6.88 -17.83 -7.11
CA VAL A 5 5.49 -17.70 -6.67
C VAL A 5 4.83 -19.08 -6.73
N ASP A 6 4.19 -19.49 -5.64
CA ASP A 6 3.42 -20.71 -5.59
C ASP A 6 2.02 -20.51 -6.22
N GLN A 7 1.48 -21.59 -6.77
CA GLN A 7 0.19 -21.55 -7.47
C GLN A 7 -0.96 -21.14 -6.55
N ALA A 8 -0.91 -21.51 -5.26
CA ALA A 8 -1.97 -21.17 -4.30
C ALA A 8 -2.03 -19.66 -4.04
N THR A 9 -0.89 -18.96 -4.03
CA THR A 9 -0.85 -17.50 -3.97
C THR A 9 -1.56 -16.87 -5.18
N LEU A 10 -1.32 -17.39 -6.40
CA LEU A 10 -1.95 -16.88 -7.62
C LEU A 10 -3.45 -17.15 -7.63
N ASP A 11 -3.88 -18.36 -7.29
CA ASP A 11 -5.29 -18.78 -7.29
C ASP A 11 -6.14 -18.01 -6.28
N ALA A 12 -5.50 -17.50 -5.22
CA ALA A 12 -6.16 -16.72 -4.20
C ALA A 12 -6.32 -15.23 -4.58
N LEU A 13 -5.70 -14.75 -5.66
CA LEU A 13 -5.86 -13.37 -6.13
C LEU A 13 -7.23 -13.14 -6.77
N PRO A 14 -7.85 -11.95 -6.59
CA PRO A 14 -8.98 -11.53 -7.42
C PRO A 14 -8.61 -11.54 -8.91
N GLU A 15 -9.60 -11.74 -9.78
CA GLU A 15 -9.41 -11.91 -11.23
C GLU A 15 -8.49 -10.86 -11.86
N ALA A 16 -8.75 -9.57 -11.63
CA ALA A 16 -7.93 -8.49 -12.18
C ALA A 16 -6.47 -8.51 -11.68
N ALA A 17 -6.26 -8.86 -10.41
CA ALA A 17 -4.94 -8.98 -9.81
C ALA A 17 -4.19 -10.22 -10.34
N ARG A 18 -4.91 -11.33 -10.54
CA ARG A 18 -4.34 -12.56 -11.11
C ARG A 18 -3.91 -12.35 -12.55
N LYS A 19 -4.76 -11.72 -13.37
CA LYS A 19 -4.42 -11.38 -14.76
C LYS A 19 -3.16 -10.53 -14.85
N ALA A 20 -3.03 -9.49 -14.02
CA ALA A 20 -1.84 -8.66 -13.99
C ALA A 20 -0.59 -9.44 -13.55
N ALA A 21 -0.73 -10.35 -12.58
CA ALA A 21 0.36 -11.24 -12.17
C ALA A 21 0.81 -12.17 -13.31
N ASP A 22 -0.13 -12.80 -14.02
CA ASP A 22 0.15 -13.68 -15.15
C ASP A 22 0.86 -12.92 -16.28
N GLU A 23 0.37 -11.73 -16.63
CA GLU A 23 1.02 -10.84 -17.63
C GLU A 23 2.44 -10.46 -17.23
N SER A 24 2.65 -10.09 -15.96
CA SER A 24 3.98 -9.77 -15.43
C SER A 24 4.94 -10.95 -15.44
N LEU A 25 4.46 -12.15 -15.07
CA LEU A 25 5.27 -13.37 -15.08
C LEU A 25 5.65 -13.79 -16.51
N LEU A 26 4.72 -13.67 -17.46
CA LEU A 26 4.98 -13.94 -18.88
C LEU A 26 6.02 -12.97 -19.45
N MET A 27 5.88 -11.67 -19.17
CA MET A 27 6.84 -10.66 -19.61
C MET A 27 8.23 -10.88 -18.98
N PHE A 28 8.26 -11.23 -17.69
CA PHE A 28 9.51 -11.58 -17.01
C PHE A 28 10.21 -12.76 -17.68
N GLU A 29 9.48 -13.85 -17.94
CA GLU A 29 10.04 -15.05 -18.59
C GLU A 29 10.62 -14.70 -19.96
N PHE A 30 9.89 -13.92 -20.76
CA PHE A 30 10.33 -13.49 -22.08
C PHE A 30 11.61 -12.64 -22.05
N LEU A 31 11.66 -11.63 -21.17
CA LEU A 31 12.82 -10.74 -21.07
C LEU A 31 14.04 -11.43 -20.46
N SER A 32 13.84 -12.33 -19.49
CA SER A 32 14.92 -13.03 -18.79
C SER A 32 15.76 -13.96 -19.67
N LYS A 33 15.25 -14.36 -20.85
CA LYS A 33 15.96 -15.17 -21.84
C LYS A 33 16.95 -14.36 -22.68
N ARG A 34 16.99 -13.04 -22.53
CA ARG A 34 17.82 -12.12 -23.32
C ARG A 34 18.89 -11.50 -22.44
N GLU A 35 20.14 -11.55 -22.88
CA GLU A 35 21.24 -10.92 -22.15
C GLU A 35 21.19 -9.38 -22.26
N GLY A 36 21.58 -8.69 -21.18
CA GLY A 36 21.68 -7.23 -21.15
C GLY A 36 20.37 -6.45 -21.21
N VAL A 37 19.21 -7.12 -21.18
CA VAL A 37 17.89 -6.47 -21.23
C VAL A 37 17.47 -5.99 -19.84
N ASN A 38 16.92 -4.78 -19.77
CA ASN A 38 16.28 -4.27 -18.55
C ASN A 38 14.95 -5.01 -18.31
N LEU A 39 14.81 -5.63 -17.15
CA LEU A 39 13.63 -6.39 -16.71
C LEU A 39 12.54 -5.53 -16.09
N ALA A 40 12.76 -4.22 -15.90
CA ALA A 40 11.76 -3.28 -15.37
C ALA A 40 10.38 -3.35 -16.06
N PRO A 41 10.27 -3.51 -17.39
CA PRO A 41 8.97 -3.61 -18.06
C PRO A 41 8.09 -4.76 -17.56
N ALA A 42 8.68 -5.83 -17.02
CA ALA A 42 7.93 -6.96 -16.46
C ALA A 42 7.07 -6.58 -15.24
N PHE A 43 7.38 -5.48 -14.55
CA PHE A 43 6.64 -5.03 -13.36
C PHE A 43 5.44 -4.14 -13.68
N THR A 44 5.31 -3.68 -14.94
CA THR A 44 4.35 -2.64 -15.34
C THR A 44 2.90 -3.02 -15.05
N ALA A 45 2.49 -4.25 -15.37
CA ALA A 45 1.12 -4.71 -15.18
C ALA A 45 0.70 -4.71 -13.70
N LEU A 46 1.65 -4.92 -12.77
CA LEU A 46 1.40 -4.94 -11.34
C LEU A 46 1.20 -3.55 -10.72
N LEU A 47 1.69 -2.48 -11.36
CA LEU A 47 1.65 -1.13 -10.78
C LEU A 47 0.22 -0.67 -10.48
N GLY A 48 -0.67 -0.80 -11.47
CA GLY A 48 -2.06 -0.34 -11.33
C GLY A 48 -2.84 -1.16 -10.30
N VAL A 49 -2.68 -2.49 -10.29
CA VAL A 49 -3.40 -3.36 -9.35
C VAL A 49 -2.90 -3.19 -7.90
N LEU A 50 -1.61 -2.92 -7.69
CA LEU A 50 -1.06 -2.62 -6.36
C LEU A 50 -1.57 -1.28 -5.83
N ASP A 51 -1.56 -0.22 -6.64
CA ASP A 51 -2.11 1.08 -6.23
C ASP A 51 -3.61 1.00 -5.95
N ASN A 52 -4.37 0.28 -6.78
CA ASN A 52 -5.79 0.04 -6.56
C ASN A 52 -6.05 -0.74 -5.27
N ALA A 53 -5.28 -1.81 -5.00
CA ALA A 53 -5.40 -2.59 -3.78
C ALA A 53 -5.04 -1.75 -2.54
N ALA A 54 -3.99 -0.93 -2.60
CA ALA A 54 -3.64 -0.02 -1.52
C ALA A 54 -4.74 1.01 -1.25
N LYS A 55 -5.28 1.63 -2.30
CA LYS A 55 -6.42 2.56 -2.21
C LYS A 55 -7.66 1.89 -1.61
N ALA A 56 -7.98 0.67 -2.06
CA ALA A 56 -9.11 -0.10 -1.55
C ALA A 56 -8.95 -0.41 -0.06
N MET A 57 -7.75 -0.81 0.38
CA MET A 57 -7.48 -1.05 1.81
C MET A 57 -7.67 0.21 2.66
N ILE A 58 -7.17 1.36 2.20
CA ILE A 58 -7.40 2.65 2.87
C ILE A 58 -8.90 2.94 2.96
N GLY A 59 -9.63 2.80 1.85
CA GLY A 59 -11.06 3.04 1.78
C GLY A 59 -11.88 2.13 2.69
N GLN A 60 -11.58 0.83 2.70
CA GLN A 60 -12.27 -0.15 3.54
C GLN A 60 -12.04 0.10 5.04
N LYS A 61 -10.82 0.49 5.43
CA LYS A 61 -10.44 0.68 6.83
C LYS A 61 -10.83 2.03 7.41
N LEU A 62 -10.72 3.10 6.62
CA LEU A 62 -10.97 4.47 7.09
C LEU A 62 -12.29 5.05 6.61
N GLY A 63 -12.83 4.58 5.47
CA GLY A 63 -14.09 5.07 4.90
C GLY A 63 -15.26 5.06 5.89
N PRO A 64 -15.50 3.95 6.63
CA PRO A 64 -16.55 3.90 7.65
C PRO A 64 -16.34 4.84 8.84
N LEU A 65 -15.13 5.37 9.04
CA LEU A 65 -14.77 6.26 10.15
C LEU A 65 -14.84 7.75 9.76
N VAL A 66 -15.10 8.05 8.49
CA VAL A 66 -15.23 9.44 8.01
C VAL A 66 -16.52 10.04 8.56
N PRO A 67 -16.47 11.22 9.20
CA PRO A 67 -17.68 11.90 9.67
C PRO A 67 -18.67 12.22 8.54
N GLY A 68 -19.97 12.16 8.82
CA GLY A 68 -21.01 12.46 7.83
C GLY A 68 -21.16 13.95 7.50
N LEU A 69 -20.90 14.84 8.46
CA LEU A 69 -21.10 16.28 8.29
C LEU A 69 -19.85 16.96 7.70
N PRO A 70 -19.98 17.88 6.73
CA PRO A 70 -18.83 18.55 6.10
C PRO A 70 -17.93 19.32 7.08
N ALA A 71 -18.50 19.94 8.11
CA ALA A 71 -17.75 20.66 9.14
C ALA A 71 -16.85 19.71 9.94
N ASP A 72 -17.37 18.53 10.29
CA ASP A 72 -16.64 17.51 11.04
C ASP A 72 -15.58 16.84 10.18
N GLN A 73 -15.85 16.62 8.89
CA GLN A 73 -14.84 16.14 7.93
C GLN A 73 -13.64 17.08 7.86
N ARG A 74 -13.88 18.40 7.78
CA ARG A 74 -12.80 19.39 7.77
C ARG A 74 -11.94 19.26 9.03
N THR A 75 -12.57 19.26 10.20
CA THR A 75 -11.88 19.11 11.49
C THR A 75 -11.10 17.79 11.57
N TRP A 76 -11.69 16.69 11.07
CA TRP A 76 -11.08 15.36 11.09
C TRP A 76 -9.81 15.30 10.24
N PHE A 77 -9.78 15.96 9.08
CA PHE A 77 -8.61 16.04 8.20
C PHE A 77 -7.63 17.18 8.52
N GLU A 78 -7.92 18.02 9.52
CA GLU A 78 -7.05 19.10 10.00
C GLU A 78 -6.63 18.88 11.47
N PRO A 79 -5.95 17.76 11.77
CA PRO A 79 -5.60 17.39 13.14
C PRO A 79 -4.61 18.37 13.76
N TYR A 80 -4.79 18.62 15.06
CA TYR A 80 -3.96 19.56 15.79
C TYR A 80 -2.64 18.90 16.25
N ILE A 81 -1.53 19.35 15.66
CA ILE A 81 -0.20 18.80 15.90
C ILE A 81 0.44 19.52 17.10
N ARG A 82 0.27 18.98 18.31
CA ARG A 82 0.83 19.57 19.56
C ARG A 82 2.03 18.84 20.15
N SER A 83 2.24 17.57 19.81
CA SER A 83 3.34 16.75 20.34
C SER A 83 4.56 16.77 19.42
N THR A 84 5.76 16.57 19.98
CA THR A 84 7.00 16.38 19.21
C THR A 84 6.85 15.18 18.26
N PRO A 85 6.72 15.41 16.95
CA PRO A 85 6.43 14.36 15.99
C PRO A 85 7.69 13.56 15.60
N ALA A 86 7.54 12.32 15.15
CA ALA A 86 8.66 11.53 14.63
C ALA A 86 9.18 12.05 13.26
N ARG A 87 8.31 12.72 12.50
CA ARG A 87 8.61 13.38 11.22
C ARG A 87 8.28 14.87 11.28
N PRO A 88 8.71 15.70 10.32
CA PRO A 88 8.31 17.11 10.30
C PRO A 88 6.78 17.28 10.23
N PRO A 89 6.18 18.29 10.90
CA PRO A 89 4.73 18.52 10.90
C PRO A 89 4.08 18.54 9.52
N ASP A 90 4.77 19.08 8.51
CA ASP A 90 4.24 19.17 7.14
C ASP A 90 4.07 17.81 6.46
N HIS A 91 4.80 16.78 6.90
CA HIS A 91 4.56 15.42 6.44
C HIS A 91 3.14 14.97 6.78
N TYR A 92 2.73 15.12 8.05
CA TYR A 92 1.40 14.71 8.49
C TYR A 92 0.30 15.55 7.85
N LYS A 93 0.52 16.85 7.64
CA LYS A 93 -0.43 17.69 6.88
C LYS A 93 -0.63 17.14 5.47
N ARG A 94 0.46 16.77 4.76
CA ARG A 94 0.36 16.16 3.42
C ARG A 94 -0.36 14.83 3.44
N VAL A 95 -0.07 13.97 4.43
CA VAL A 95 -0.76 12.68 4.59
C VAL A 95 -2.25 12.89 4.83
N ALA A 96 -2.64 13.77 5.75
CA ALA A 96 -4.05 14.07 6.03
C ALA A 96 -4.78 14.65 4.82
N GLN A 97 -4.16 15.58 4.09
CA GLN A 97 -4.72 16.11 2.84
C GLN A 97 -4.85 15.04 1.76
N ASN A 98 -3.90 14.12 1.65
CA ASN A 98 -3.95 13.04 0.68
C ASN A 98 -5.00 11.96 1.06
N LEU A 99 -5.17 11.69 2.35
CA LEU A 99 -6.28 10.88 2.87
C LEU A 99 -7.63 11.52 2.53
N ARG A 100 -7.77 12.84 2.70
CA ARG A 100 -8.99 13.56 2.32
C ARG A 100 -9.34 13.37 0.85
N LYS A 101 -8.35 13.57 -0.03
CA LYS A 101 -8.48 13.33 -1.47
C LYS A 101 -8.85 11.89 -1.80
N THR A 102 -8.22 10.95 -1.12
CA THR A 102 -8.47 9.51 -1.31
C THR A 102 -9.88 9.11 -0.89
N LEU A 103 -10.32 9.52 0.30
CA LEU A 103 -11.55 9.05 0.92
C LEU A 103 -12.80 9.79 0.41
N LEU A 104 -12.73 11.11 0.24
CA LEU A 104 -13.89 11.92 -0.17
C LEU A 104 -14.04 12.02 -1.69
N PHE A 105 -12.92 12.10 -2.42
CA PHE A 105 -12.93 12.43 -3.84
C PHE A 105 -12.37 11.32 -4.72
N GLN A 106 -11.91 10.21 -4.13
CA GLN A 106 -11.33 9.08 -4.84
C GLN A 106 -10.15 9.48 -5.76
N ASN A 107 -9.45 10.57 -5.46
CA ASN A 107 -8.40 11.15 -6.31
C ASN A 107 -7.07 11.39 -5.56
N GLY A 108 -6.82 10.62 -4.51
CA GLY A 108 -5.54 10.63 -3.80
C GLY A 108 -4.36 10.27 -4.71
N LEU A 109 -3.19 10.78 -4.35
CA LEU A 109 -1.94 10.55 -5.05
C LEU A 109 -1.17 9.41 -4.40
N MET A 110 -0.45 8.62 -5.21
CA MET A 110 0.47 7.58 -4.74
C MET A 110 -0.13 6.63 -3.67
N PRO A 111 -1.21 5.88 -3.95
CA PRO A 111 -1.90 5.06 -2.96
C PRO A 111 -1.00 4.11 -2.16
N MET A 112 -0.02 3.43 -2.79
CA MET A 112 0.95 2.60 -2.07
C MET A 112 1.75 3.39 -1.02
N GLY A 113 2.23 4.58 -1.40
CA GLY A 113 2.98 5.46 -0.50
C GLY A 113 2.11 5.99 0.64
N LEU A 114 0.86 6.36 0.33
CA LEU A 114 -0.10 6.82 1.33
C LEU A 114 -0.42 5.71 2.34
N LEU A 115 -0.66 4.48 1.88
CA LEU A 115 -0.90 3.33 2.75
C LEU A 115 0.32 3.06 3.64
N ARG A 116 1.53 3.10 3.08
CA ARG A 116 2.78 2.95 3.83
C ARG A 116 2.88 4.00 4.94
N ASP A 117 2.63 5.28 4.63
CA ASP A 117 2.69 6.36 5.62
C ASP A 117 1.63 6.18 6.72
N CYS A 118 0.41 5.72 6.38
CA CYS A 118 -0.62 5.41 7.37
C CYS A 118 -0.18 4.29 8.32
N MET A 119 0.36 3.20 7.76
CA MET A 119 0.81 2.05 8.53
C MET A 119 2.06 2.36 9.38
N ASP A 120 3.01 3.13 8.85
CA ASP A 120 4.20 3.57 9.58
C ASP A 120 3.80 4.45 10.77
N TYR A 121 2.88 5.41 10.56
CA TYR A 121 2.33 6.21 11.65
C TYR A 121 1.65 5.34 12.72
N ALA A 122 0.81 4.39 12.30
CA ALA A 122 0.08 3.53 13.22
C ALA A 122 1.01 2.64 14.07
N LEU A 123 2.11 2.16 13.49
CA LEU A 123 2.95 1.12 14.09
C LEU A 123 4.23 1.62 14.77
N ASN A 124 4.74 2.77 14.34
CA ASN A 124 6.07 3.23 14.76
C ASN A 124 6.03 4.63 15.39
N ASP A 125 4.98 5.43 15.16
CA ASP A 125 4.89 6.79 15.69
C ASP A 125 4.19 6.85 17.06
N LYS A 126 4.80 7.53 18.02
CA LYS A 126 4.26 7.73 19.38
C LYS A 126 3.42 9.00 19.51
N ALA A 127 3.47 9.88 18.51
CA ALA A 127 2.72 11.13 18.51
C ALA A 127 1.20 10.89 18.50
N LYS A 128 0.46 11.86 19.05
CA LYS A 128 -1.01 11.82 19.17
C LYS A 128 -1.56 13.12 18.59
N PHE A 129 -2.13 13.05 17.39
CA PHE A 129 -2.60 14.24 16.66
C PHE A 129 -4.12 14.37 16.61
N GLY A 130 -4.89 13.38 17.08
CA GLY A 130 -6.34 13.42 16.97
C GLY A 130 -6.83 13.19 15.55
N GLY A 131 -8.13 13.43 15.33
CA GLY A 131 -8.75 13.43 14.00
C GLY A 131 -8.48 12.15 13.22
N VAL A 132 -8.13 12.30 11.94
CA VAL A 132 -7.84 11.18 11.03
C VAL A 132 -6.71 10.28 11.55
N PHE A 133 -5.75 10.81 12.32
CA PHE A 133 -4.63 10.03 12.82
C PHE A 133 -5.02 9.06 13.94
N ASP A 134 -6.00 9.41 14.76
CA ASP A 134 -6.56 8.46 15.74
C ASP A 134 -7.23 7.28 15.02
N SER A 135 -7.99 7.56 13.96
CA SER A 135 -8.59 6.54 13.10
C SER A 135 -7.55 5.69 12.37
N VAL A 136 -6.46 6.30 11.89
CA VAL A 136 -5.33 5.57 11.28
C VAL A 136 -4.70 4.61 12.28
N LYS A 137 -4.42 5.07 13.51
CA LYS A 137 -3.88 4.20 14.56
C LYS A 137 -4.81 3.02 14.84
N HIS A 138 -6.10 3.30 15.04
CA HIS A 138 -7.08 2.24 15.31
C HIS A 138 -7.20 1.24 14.15
N ALA A 139 -7.29 1.70 12.92
CA ALA A 139 -7.60 0.85 11.78
C ALA A 139 -6.40 0.02 11.26
N PHE A 140 -5.17 0.48 11.49
CA PHE A 140 -3.94 -0.17 10.99
C PHE A 140 -3.10 -0.86 12.08
N LEU A 141 -3.49 -0.75 13.36
CA LEU A 141 -2.89 -1.51 14.45
C LEU A 141 -3.66 -2.83 14.67
N TYR A 142 -3.33 -3.87 13.90
CA TYR A 142 -3.95 -5.20 13.98
C TYR A 142 -2.91 -6.31 13.83
N THR A 143 -3.27 -7.54 14.21
CA THR A 143 -2.39 -8.71 14.09
C THR A 143 -1.92 -8.91 12.65
N GLY A 144 -0.61 -8.92 12.44
CA GLY A 144 0.01 -9.09 11.11
C GLY A 144 0.27 -7.78 10.35
N SER A 145 -0.19 -6.62 10.82
CA SER A 145 0.02 -5.35 10.11
C SER A 145 1.50 -4.96 9.99
N ARG A 146 2.37 -5.38 10.94
CA ARG A 146 3.82 -5.19 10.82
C ARG A 146 4.41 -5.89 9.60
N LYS A 147 3.97 -7.13 9.32
CA LYS A 147 4.40 -7.87 8.12
C LYS A 147 3.88 -7.21 6.85
N VAL A 148 2.65 -6.71 6.86
CA VAL A 148 2.09 -5.94 5.73
C VAL A 148 2.92 -4.69 5.47
N LEU A 149 3.31 -3.94 6.50
CA LEU A 149 4.13 -2.73 6.38
C LEU A 149 5.52 -3.06 5.81
N GLU A 150 6.14 -4.14 6.28
CA GLU A 150 7.44 -4.59 5.81
C GLU A 150 7.42 -4.92 4.30
N GLU A 151 6.45 -5.73 3.88
CA GLU A 151 6.30 -6.15 2.48
C GLU A 151 5.94 -4.98 1.56
N LEU A 152 4.99 -4.14 1.98
CA LEU A 152 4.62 -2.93 1.26
C LEU A 152 5.80 -1.96 1.10
N SER A 153 6.58 -1.74 2.17
CA SER A 153 7.73 -0.84 2.13
C SER A 153 8.78 -1.33 1.14
N ALA A 154 9.09 -2.63 1.15
CA ALA A 154 10.06 -3.20 0.23
C ALA A 154 9.60 -3.14 -1.25
N VAL A 155 8.32 -3.39 -1.52
CA VAL A 155 7.74 -3.23 -2.86
C VAL A 155 7.81 -1.78 -3.31
N TYR A 156 7.43 -0.84 -2.44
CA TYR A 156 7.46 0.60 -2.74
C TYR A 156 8.88 1.10 -3.02
N ASP A 157 9.86 0.71 -2.19
CA ASP A 157 11.25 1.13 -2.35
C ASP A 157 11.86 0.54 -3.64
N TYR A 158 11.58 -0.74 -3.94
CA TYR A 158 12.00 -1.38 -5.20
C TYR A 158 11.37 -0.69 -6.42
N ARG A 159 10.06 -0.41 -6.37
CA ARG A 159 9.33 0.30 -7.44
C ARG A 159 9.96 1.66 -7.72
N ASN A 160 10.19 2.47 -6.69
CA ASN A 160 10.74 3.81 -6.88
C ASN A 160 12.14 3.76 -7.49
N LYS A 161 13.03 2.93 -6.92
CA LYS A 161 14.42 2.82 -7.38
C LYS A 161 14.54 2.27 -8.80
N HIS A 162 13.84 1.19 -9.11
CA HIS A 162 14.12 0.40 -10.30
C HIS A 162 13.11 0.54 -11.43
N VAL A 163 11.85 0.89 -11.12
CA VAL A 163 10.75 0.86 -12.10
C VAL A 163 10.28 2.27 -12.46
N ALA A 164 9.98 3.09 -11.44
CA ALA A 164 9.40 4.42 -11.62
C ALA A 164 10.45 5.46 -12.01
N HIS A 165 11.56 5.55 -11.26
CA HIS A 165 12.62 6.52 -11.56
C HIS A 165 13.74 5.91 -12.42
N GLN A 166 13.81 4.57 -12.48
CA GLN A 166 14.84 3.82 -13.22
C GLN A 166 16.27 4.28 -12.88
N GLU A 167 16.51 4.63 -11.61
CA GLU A 167 17.83 5.03 -11.11
C GLU A 167 18.86 3.91 -11.26
N SER A 168 18.40 2.65 -11.27
CA SER A 168 19.25 1.48 -11.51
C SER A 168 18.50 0.44 -12.36
N PRO A 169 19.07 0.01 -13.51
CA PRO A 169 18.44 -0.99 -14.36
C PRO A 169 18.36 -2.34 -13.63
N ILE A 170 17.34 -3.14 -13.99
CA ILE A 170 17.18 -4.49 -13.47
C ILE A 170 17.71 -5.46 -14.52
N THR A 171 18.94 -5.95 -14.37
CA THR A 171 19.59 -6.81 -15.37
C THR A 171 19.73 -8.26 -14.94
N GLU A 172 19.65 -8.54 -13.64
CA GLU A 172 19.79 -9.90 -13.11
C GLU A 172 18.44 -10.59 -12.91
N ALA A 173 18.23 -11.71 -13.62
CA ALA A 173 16.97 -12.43 -13.60
C ALA A 173 16.58 -12.99 -12.23
N LYS A 174 17.51 -13.61 -11.49
CA LYS A 174 17.21 -14.22 -10.19
C LYS A 174 16.70 -13.21 -9.13
N PRO A 175 17.40 -12.10 -8.83
CA PRO A 175 16.88 -11.12 -7.87
C PRO A 175 15.60 -10.42 -8.37
N ALA A 176 15.46 -10.21 -9.69
CA ALA A 176 14.23 -9.69 -10.27
C ALA A 176 13.04 -10.65 -10.09
N GLY A 177 13.25 -11.95 -10.26
CA GLY A 177 12.22 -12.97 -10.02
C GLY A 177 11.77 -13.05 -8.56
N LEU A 178 12.71 -12.93 -7.61
CA LEU A 178 12.39 -12.83 -6.18
C LEU A 178 11.60 -11.57 -5.85
N ALA A 179 11.98 -10.43 -6.43
CA ALA A 179 11.22 -9.18 -6.29
C ALA A 179 9.81 -9.32 -6.87
N MET A 180 9.66 -9.93 -8.05
CA MET A 180 8.36 -10.21 -8.67
C MET A 180 7.46 -11.04 -7.74
N GLY A 181 8.01 -12.11 -7.14
CA GLY A 181 7.24 -12.93 -6.21
C GLY A 181 6.82 -12.17 -4.96
N ARG A 182 7.68 -11.28 -4.46
CA ARG A 182 7.36 -10.38 -3.34
C ARG A 182 6.23 -9.40 -3.68
N TRP A 183 6.22 -8.85 -4.89
CA TRP A 183 5.15 -7.95 -5.35
C TRP A 183 3.80 -8.66 -5.40
N ILE A 184 3.77 -9.87 -5.97
CA ILE A 184 2.55 -10.68 -6.10
C ILE A 184 2.02 -11.11 -4.71
N LYS A 185 2.91 -11.53 -3.81
CA LYS A 185 2.56 -11.84 -2.42
C LYS A 185 2.00 -10.61 -1.69
N THR A 186 2.61 -9.44 -1.89
CA THR A 186 2.13 -8.17 -1.30
C THR A 186 0.74 -7.83 -1.86
N LEU A 187 0.54 -7.96 -3.17
CA LEU A 187 -0.77 -7.78 -3.80
C LEU A 187 -1.83 -8.70 -3.18
N ARG A 188 -1.48 -9.97 -2.91
CA ARG A 188 -2.37 -10.90 -2.20
C ARG A 188 -2.68 -10.45 -0.78
N MET A 189 -1.70 -9.93 -0.05
CA MET A 189 -1.92 -9.40 1.30
C MET A 189 -2.83 -8.17 1.30
N LEU A 190 -2.77 -7.34 0.25
CA LEU A 190 -3.61 -6.14 0.13
C LEU A 190 -5.03 -6.43 -0.37
N THR A 191 -5.21 -7.51 -1.12
CA THR A 191 -6.51 -7.94 -1.69
C THR A 191 -7.20 -9.05 -0.91
N GLY A 192 -6.52 -9.61 0.09
CA GLY A 192 -7.08 -10.61 0.99
C GLY A 192 -8.13 -10.02 1.92
N PRO A 193 -8.98 -10.87 2.54
CA PRO A 193 -9.92 -10.43 3.55
C PRO A 193 -9.17 -9.73 4.69
N VAL A 194 -9.61 -8.52 5.03
CA VAL A 194 -9.10 -7.80 6.20
C VAL A 194 -9.45 -8.61 7.44
N PRO A 195 -8.49 -8.92 8.35
CA PRO A 195 -8.80 -9.62 9.59
C PRO A 195 -9.92 -8.92 10.35
N ALA A 196 -10.89 -9.69 10.84
CA ALA A 196 -12.16 -9.20 11.42
C ALA A 196 -12.00 -8.35 12.69
N ASP A 197 -10.79 -8.22 13.23
CA ASP A 197 -10.51 -7.53 14.50
C ASP A 197 -10.69 -6.00 14.45
N ALA A 198 -11.04 -5.41 13.29
CA ALA A 198 -11.26 -3.98 13.14
C ALA A 198 -12.71 -3.52 13.37
N ALA A 199 -13.61 -4.40 13.78
CA ALA A 199 -15.05 -4.12 13.82
C ALA A 199 -15.69 -4.22 15.21
N VAL A 200 -15.11 -3.63 16.26
CA VAL A 200 -15.89 -3.33 17.49
C VAL A 200 -15.34 -2.07 18.17
N ALA A 201 -16.15 -1.01 18.17
CA ALA A 201 -16.20 0.15 19.10
C ALA A 201 -16.24 1.52 18.41
N ALA A 202 -17.27 1.74 17.57
CA ALA A 202 -17.77 3.09 17.28
C ALA A 202 -19.30 3.08 17.30
N SER A 203 -19.88 2.56 18.38
CA SER A 203 -21.21 2.93 18.82
C SER A 203 -21.22 2.93 20.35
N LYS A 204 -21.76 4.02 20.91
CA LYS A 204 -21.87 4.39 22.34
C LYS A 204 -20.82 5.40 22.80
N GLY A 205 -21.28 6.65 22.87
CA GLY A 205 -20.60 7.84 23.37
C GLY A 205 -21.37 9.06 22.89
#